data_AF-A0A939S8T2-F1
#
_entry.id   AF-A0A939S8T2-F1
#
_cell.length_a   1.000
_cell.length_b   1.000
_cell.length_c   1.000
_cell.angle_alpha   90.00
_cell.angle_beta   90.00
_cell.angle_gamma   90.00
#
_symmetry.space_group_name_H-M   'P 1'
#
loop_
_entity.id
_entity.type
_entity.pdbx_description
1 polymer ?
#
loop_
_entity_poly.entity_id
_entity_poly.type
_entity_poly.pdbx_seq_one_letter_code
_entity_poly.pdbx_strand_id
1 'polypeptide(L)'
;MSKRPHETPTIHVHWVDRGHDPTQPPNLDFPTGTDIDLTGGMGKGCKTSLPYPAKRCGYYVVSCAKCHTKTIVTTAGRPDDPRSVKLRCKRQDA
;
A
#
# COMPACT_ATOMS: atom_id res chain seq x y z
N MET A 1 -23.59 25.19 -0.47
CA MET A 1 -22.37 24.40 -0.76
C MET A 1 -22.58 22.99 -0.24
N SER A 2 -23.04 22.07 -1.10
CA SER A 2 -23.35 20.69 -0.68
C SER A 2 -22.04 19.92 -0.48
N LYS A 3 -21.71 19.56 0.76
CA LYS A 3 -20.57 18.69 1.08
C LYS A 3 -20.88 17.32 0.48
N ARG A 4 -20.28 16.99 -0.68
CA ARG A 4 -20.36 15.65 -1.25
C ARG A 4 -19.92 14.64 -0.18
N PRO A 5 -20.69 13.57 0.08
CA PRO A 5 -20.31 12.56 1.06
C PRO A 5 -18.91 12.03 0.72
N HIS A 6 -18.11 11.79 1.75
CA HIS A 6 -16.78 11.21 1.64
C HIS A 6 -16.89 9.80 1.04
N GLU A 7 -16.92 9.71 -0.28
CA GLU A 7 -16.87 8.43 -0.98
C GLU A 7 -15.47 7.85 -0.77
N THR A 8 -15.41 6.76 -0.01
CA THR A 8 -14.20 5.97 0.19
C THR A 8 -13.69 5.54 -1.18
N PRO A 9 -12.47 5.95 -1.59
CA PRO A 9 -11.97 5.62 -2.91
C PRO A 9 -11.77 4.10 -3.03
N THR A 10 -12.34 3.50 -4.06
CA THR A 10 -12.02 2.11 -4.43
C THR A 10 -10.53 2.03 -4.79
N ILE A 11 -9.75 1.30 -3.99
CA ILE A 11 -8.35 1.00 -4.27
C ILE A 11 -8.25 -0.49 -4.60
N HIS A 12 -7.75 -0.78 -5.81
CA HIS A 12 -7.50 -2.15 -6.24
C HIS A 12 -6.09 -2.56 -5.85
N VAL A 13 -5.98 -3.74 -5.24
CA VAL A 13 -4.72 -4.37 -4.84
C VAL A 13 -4.65 -5.74 -5.50
N HIS A 14 -3.60 -5.97 -6.28
CA HIS A 14 -3.32 -7.25 -6.91
C HIS A 14 -1.91 -7.69 -6.56
N TRP A 15 -1.75 -8.90 -6.01
CA TRP A 15 -0.43 -9.43 -5.68
C TRP A 15 0.14 -10.24 -6.84
N VAL A 16 1.39 -9.96 -7.19
CA VAL A 16 2.15 -10.71 -8.18
C VAL A 16 3.22 -11.52 -7.45
N ASP A 17 3.10 -12.83 -7.58
CA ASP A 17 4.03 -13.79 -7.04
C ASP A 17 5.29 -13.88 -7.91
N ARG A 18 6.47 -13.89 -7.29
CA ARG A 18 7.76 -14.05 -7.99
C ARG A 18 8.40 -15.42 -7.80
N GLY A 19 7.82 -16.30 -7.00
CA GLY A 19 8.25 -17.69 -6.88
C GLY A 19 9.46 -17.93 -5.99
N HIS A 20 9.88 -16.94 -5.20
CA HIS A 20 11.05 -17.04 -4.32
C HIS A 20 10.64 -16.94 -2.85
N ASP A 21 11.32 -17.69 -1.98
CA ASP A 21 11.16 -17.61 -0.53
C ASP A 21 12.14 -16.58 0.08
N PRO A 22 11.80 -15.96 1.23
CA PRO A 22 12.68 -15.00 1.89
C PRO A 22 13.93 -15.69 2.46
N THR A 23 15.12 -15.14 2.15
CA THR A 23 16.41 -15.64 2.67
C THR A 23 17.00 -14.79 3.78
N GLN A 24 16.55 -13.54 3.89
CA GLN A 24 17.04 -12.57 4.89
C GLN A 24 16.10 -12.53 6.10
N PRO A 25 16.64 -12.35 7.33
CA PRO A 25 15.83 -12.21 8.53
C PRO A 25 14.87 -11.02 8.45
N PRO A 26 13.76 -11.03 9.21
CA PRO A 26 12.83 -9.89 9.27
C PRO A 26 13.47 -8.70 9.99
N ASN A 27 13.08 -7.49 9.62
CA ASN A 27 13.43 -6.30 10.37
C ASN A 27 12.69 -6.26 11.73
N LEU A 28 13.46 -6.25 12.83
CA LEU A 28 12.93 -6.23 14.19
C LEU A 28 12.28 -4.89 14.58
N ASP A 29 12.55 -3.80 13.85
CA ASP A 29 11.90 -2.51 14.06
C ASP A 29 10.41 -2.53 13.65
N PHE A 30 10.03 -3.49 12.81
CA PHE A 30 8.67 -3.65 12.28
C PHE A 30 8.14 -5.07 12.52
N PRO A 31 7.98 -5.50 13.78
CA PRO A 31 7.63 -6.89 14.10
C PRO A 31 6.20 -7.28 13.70
N THR A 32 5.36 -6.30 13.36
CA THR A 32 3.93 -6.48 13.04
C THR A 32 3.52 -5.79 11.74
N GLY A 33 4.47 -5.73 10.80
CA GLY A 33 4.31 -5.15 9.49
C GLY A 33 4.59 -3.65 9.44
N THR A 34 4.77 -3.15 8.22
CA THR A 34 5.13 -1.76 7.95
C THR A 34 3.95 -1.02 7.31
N ASP A 35 3.68 0.21 7.78
CA ASP A 35 2.72 1.12 7.15
C ASP A 35 3.45 2.07 6.19
N ILE A 36 3.23 1.93 4.89
CA ILE A 36 3.92 2.73 3.87
C ILE A 36 3.17 4.04 3.64
N ASP A 37 3.84 5.17 3.82
CA ASP A 37 3.32 6.51 3.50
C ASP A 37 3.99 7.12 2.28
N LEU A 38 3.29 7.15 1.14
CA LEU A 38 3.75 7.78 -0.09
C LEU A 38 3.34 9.26 -0.19
N THR A 39 2.74 9.85 0.86
CA THR A 39 2.34 11.26 0.88
C THR A 39 3.47 12.21 1.32
N GLY A 40 4.58 11.66 1.83
CA GLY A 40 5.67 12.48 2.38
C GLY A 40 5.25 13.32 3.59
N GLY A 41 4.31 12.82 4.41
CA GLY A 41 3.82 13.53 5.59
C GLY A 41 2.76 14.61 5.32
N MET A 42 2.41 14.88 4.05
CA MET A 42 1.47 15.97 3.68
C MET A 42 -0.01 15.66 4.02
N GLY A 43 -0.31 14.59 4.76
CA GLY A 43 -1.61 14.30 5.37
C GLY A 43 -2.71 13.84 4.41
N LYS A 44 -2.86 14.45 3.23
CA LYS A 44 -3.87 14.13 2.22
C LYS A 44 -3.46 12.89 1.40
N GLY A 45 -4.23 11.80 1.52
CA GLY A 45 -4.00 10.60 0.73
C GLY A 45 -5.10 9.57 0.89
N CYS A 46 -5.17 8.62 -0.04
CA CYS A 46 -6.08 7.47 0.02
C CYS A 46 -5.31 6.30 0.67
N LYS A 47 -5.87 5.66 1.70
CA LYS A 47 -5.22 4.52 2.39
C LYS A 47 -5.97 3.22 2.11
N THR A 48 -5.23 2.13 1.95
CA THR A 48 -5.78 0.76 1.93
C THR A 48 -4.91 -0.18 2.75
N SER A 49 -5.50 -1.24 3.28
CA SER A 49 -4.75 -2.41 3.75
C SER A 49 -4.24 -3.23 2.56
N LEU A 50 -3.18 -3.99 2.82
CA LEU A 50 -2.61 -4.99 1.94
C LEU A 50 -2.82 -6.36 2.61
N PRO A 51 -3.00 -7.46 1.86
CA PRO A 51 -2.89 -8.80 2.42
C PRO A 51 -1.56 -8.92 3.16
N TYR A 52 -1.59 -9.41 4.39
CA TYR A 52 -0.41 -9.40 5.26
C TYR A 52 -0.40 -10.61 6.19
N PRO A 53 0.76 -11.25 6.40
CA PRO A 53 1.98 -11.07 5.61
C PRO A 53 1.77 -11.54 4.15
N ALA A 54 2.63 -11.13 3.22
CA ALA A 54 2.61 -11.74 1.91
C ALA A 54 2.97 -13.23 2.02
N LYS A 55 2.57 -14.03 1.03
CA LYS A 55 2.86 -15.48 1.09
C LYS A 55 4.35 -15.79 0.93
N ARG A 56 5.04 -15.02 0.07
CA ARG A 56 6.48 -15.14 -0.26
C ARG A 56 6.97 -13.88 -1.00
N CYS A 57 8.17 -13.91 -1.60
CA CYS A 57 8.69 -12.78 -2.36
C CYS A 57 7.78 -12.43 -3.55
N GLY A 58 7.43 -11.15 -3.67
CA GLY A 58 6.47 -10.67 -4.64
C GLY A 58 6.31 -9.16 -4.61
N TYR A 59 5.23 -8.67 -5.21
CA TYR A 59 4.83 -7.28 -5.08
C TYR A 59 3.33 -7.07 -5.28
N TYR A 60 2.78 -6.08 -4.57
CA TYR A 60 1.43 -5.57 -4.82
C TYR A 60 1.46 -4.51 -5.90
N VAL A 61 0.62 -4.67 -6.93
CA VAL A 61 0.20 -3.59 -7.82
C VAL A 61 -1.01 -2.91 -7.18
N VAL A 62 -0.84 -1.66 -6.77
CA VAL A 62 -1.87 -0.89 -6.07
C VAL A 62 -2.32 0.27 -6.96
N SER A 63 -3.62 0.40 -7.19
CA SER A 63 -4.19 1.46 -8.02
C SER A 63 -5.44 2.07 -7.39
N CYS A 64 -5.50 3.40 -7.35
CA CYS A 64 -6.67 4.12 -6.87
C CYS A 64 -7.60 4.47 -8.04
N ALA A 65 -8.86 4.03 -7.99
CA ALA A 65 -9.85 4.34 -9.03
C ALA A 65 -10.21 5.84 -9.09
N LYS A 66 -10.08 6.56 -7.97
CA LYS A 66 -10.47 7.98 -7.85
C LYS A 66 -9.44 8.97 -8.39
N CYS A 67 -8.16 8.75 -8.07
CA CYS A 67 -7.07 9.67 -8.43
C CYS A 67 -6.11 9.09 -9.46
N HIS A 68 -6.30 7.82 -9.86
CA HIS A 68 -5.49 7.10 -10.84
C HIS A 68 -4.00 6.98 -10.48
N THR A 69 -3.62 7.25 -9.22
CA THR A 69 -2.30 6.91 -8.71
C THR A 69 -2.12 5.40 -8.76
N LYS A 70 -0.98 4.96 -9.30
CA LYS A 70 -0.53 3.58 -9.34
C LYS A 70 0.84 3.49 -8.68
N THR A 71 1.07 2.44 -7.90
CA THR A 71 2.35 2.17 -7.27
C THR A 71 2.58 0.66 -7.16
N ILE A 72 3.83 0.29 -6.94
CA ILE A 72 4.24 -1.07 -6.63
C ILE A 72 4.79 -1.09 -5.21
N VAL A 73 4.36 -2.07 -4.42
CA VAL A 73 4.84 -2.30 -3.05
C VAL A 73 5.46 -3.70 -3.01
N THR A 74 6.77 -3.80 -2.83
CA THR A 74 7.49 -5.08 -2.79
C THR A 74 7.29 -5.80 -1.46
N THR A 75 7.28 -7.13 -1.50
CA THR A 75 7.10 -7.99 -0.33
C THR A 75 8.13 -9.12 -0.34
N ALA A 76 8.53 -9.59 0.84
CA ALA A 76 9.40 -10.73 1.03
C ALA A 76 8.66 -11.97 1.56
N GLY A 77 7.43 -11.82 2.08
CA GLY A 77 6.70 -12.88 2.77
C GLY A 77 7.10 -13.01 4.24
N ARG A 78 7.36 -11.89 4.91
CA ARG A 78 7.90 -11.83 6.28
C ARG A 78 7.03 -10.96 7.19
N PRO A 79 7.17 -11.07 8.53
CA PRO A 79 6.44 -10.21 9.48
C PRO A 79 6.71 -8.72 9.33
N ASP A 80 7.82 -8.31 8.71
CA ASP A 80 8.13 -6.89 8.45
C ASP A 80 7.52 -6.35 7.15
N ASP A 81 6.77 -7.17 6.41
CA ASP A 81 6.19 -6.77 5.14
C ASP A 81 5.22 -5.58 5.27
N PRO A 82 5.05 -4.80 4.18
CA PRO A 82 4.02 -3.79 4.12
C PRO A 82 2.62 -4.36 4.36
N ARG A 83 1.92 -3.82 5.37
CA ARG A 83 0.53 -4.20 5.70
C ARG A 83 -0.50 -3.16 5.24
N SER A 84 -0.04 -1.94 4.97
CA SER A 84 -0.89 -0.88 4.42
C SER A 84 -0.08 0.08 3.56
N VAL A 85 -0.77 0.77 2.67
CA VAL A 85 -0.18 1.85 1.87
C VAL A 85 -1.12 3.05 1.83
N LYS A 86 -0.54 4.22 2.05
CA LYS A 86 -1.18 5.52 1.87
C LYS A 86 -0.64 6.17 0.60
N LEU A 87 -1.51 6.36 -0.37
CA LEU A 87 -1.18 6.93 -1.68
C LEU A 87 -1.35 8.46 -1.65
N ARG A 88 -0.39 9.19 -2.23
CA ARG A 88 -0.58 10.59 -2.58
C ARG A 88 -1.65 10.72 -3.67
N CYS A 89 -2.69 11.49 -3.40
CA CYS A 89 -3.72 11.79 -4.39
C CYS A 89 -3.13 12.72 -5.46
N LYS A 90 -3.27 12.39 -6.75
CA LYS A 90 -2.87 13.29 -7.85
C LYS A 90 -3.82 14.47 -8.06
N ARG A 91 -5.08 14.33 -7.66
CA ARG A 91 -6.04 15.45 -7.60
C ARG A 91 -5.75 16.25 -6.31
N GLN A 92 -4.62 16.94 -6.30
CA GLN A 92 -4.38 18.05 -5.40
C GLN A 92 -4.92 19.26 -6.14
N ASP A 93 -6.19 19.60 -5.87
CA ASP A 93 -6.83 20.86 -6.24
C ASP A 93 -6.81 21.21 -7.75
N ALA A 94 -7.94 20.96 -8.43
CA ALA A 94 -8.36 21.71 -9.61
C ALA A 94 -9.50 22.65 -9.19
#